data_AF-A0A0Q0ETT7-F1
#
_entry.id   AF-A0A0Q0ETT7-F1
#
_cell.length_a   1.000
_cell.length_b   1.000
_cell.length_c   1.000
_cell.angle_alpha   90.00
_cell.angle_beta   90.00
_cell.angle_gamma   90.00
#
_symmetry.space_group_name_H-M   'P 1'
#
loop_
_entity.id
_entity.type
_entity.pdbx_description
1 polymer ?
#
loop_
_entity_poly.entity_id
_entity_poly.type
_entity_poly.pdbx_seq_one_letter_code
_entity_poly.pdbx_strand_id
1 'polypeptide(L)'
;MEHRGHEGPSSGGRPHVCCVWQTQCSGGGTAHCPVACCSPTSKRRWSGRYAAMNLRKPSAWATLALSISTWPAAAATVTSATLAASTLSPDCLEYKVVGICYWLLCTPFGCKVKTSTKVRHFVPDAVVSSYSNTGENPWVEVSSLSSPTSFAQDGGDGTINHNNEDSLAKFKNADVIGHPGGATFSRFASASGYACPGAATPYMPYLLSTLDTVAWRHAVPESVYPEALIPGRREVGGLFSGDMWGSVYPRSGFIHQADDYKAAAVIAQRAGDVVTRIGQVHVYLPLRALPMPGYWPAGELIEGVAATGKWQELTPALSPSCAVFPNFGPGMQATDGSYAWALWRP
;
A
#
# COMPACT_ATOMS: atom_id res chain seq x y z
N MET A 1 -22.11 62.07 -17.51
CA MET A 1 -21.38 61.55 -18.69
C MET A 1 -21.83 60.12 -18.92
N GLU A 2 -22.71 59.96 -19.89
CA GLU A 2 -23.11 58.70 -20.51
C GLU A 2 -21.89 57.92 -21.04
N HIS A 3 -21.91 56.59 -20.92
CA HIS A 3 -22.45 55.75 -21.99
C HIS A 3 -22.81 54.35 -21.49
N ARG A 4 -23.98 53.89 -21.94
CA ARG A 4 -24.55 52.54 -21.82
C ARG A 4 -23.90 51.55 -22.78
N GLY A 5 -23.97 50.27 -22.43
CA GLY A 5 -23.99 49.13 -23.36
C GLY A 5 -24.60 47.89 -22.69
N HIS A 6 -25.87 47.60 -23.02
CA HIS A 6 -26.62 46.35 -22.78
C HIS A 6 -25.89 45.13 -23.41
N GLU A 7 -26.02 43.85 -23.04
CA GLU A 7 -27.20 42.98 -22.90
C GLU A 7 -26.71 41.58 -22.37
N GLY A 8 -27.46 40.89 -21.50
CA GLY A 8 -27.19 39.46 -21.14
C GLY A 8 -27.94 38.48 -22.05
N PRO A 9 -28.26 37.23 -21.66
CA PRO A 9 -27.66 36.31 -20.67
C PRO A 9 -27.48 34.87 -21.22
N SER A 10 -26.66 33.99 -20.60
CA SER A 10 -26.96 32.55 -20.56
C SER A 10 -26.06 31.73 -19.61
N SER A 11 -26.74 31.13 -18.62
CA SER A 11 -26.57 29.76 -18.10
C SER A 11 -25.17 29.14 -18.05
N GLY A 12 -24.68 28.96 -16.83
CA GLY A 12 -23.60 28.00 -16.56
C GLY A 12 -23.05 28.04 -15.13
N GLY A 13 -23.82 28.50 -14.15
CA GLY A 13 -23.40 28.52 -12.75
C GLY A 13 -23.24 27.10 -12.24
N ARG A 14 -21.99 26.62 -12.16
CA ARG A 14 -21.66 25.36 -11.50
C ARG A 14 -22.22 25.40 -10.06
N PRO A 15 -22.92 24.36 -9.59
CA PRO A 15 -23.44 24.35 -8.23
C PRO A 15 -22.30 24.43 -7.22
N HIS A 16 -22.37 25.41 -6.31
CA HIS A 16 -21.45 25.49 -5.17
C HIS A 16 -21.74 24.32 -4.23
N VAL A 17 -20.90 23.28 -4.27
CA VAL A 17 -20.91 22.17 -3.32
C VAL A 17 -20.10 22.61 -2.10
N CYS A 18 -20.77 22.93 -0.99
CA CYS A 18 -20.09 23.25 0.27
C CYS A 18 -19.82 21.97 1.05
N CYS A 19 -18.54 21.68 1.34
CA CYS A 19 -18.14 20.68 2.33
C CYS A 19 -18.08 21.33 3.72
N VAL A 20 -18.55 20.60 4.74
CA VAL A 20 -18.32 20.95 6.15
C VAL A 20 -17.23 20.02 6.69
N TRP A 21 -16.08 20.57 7.11
CA TRP A 21 -14.96 19.82 7.68
C TRP A 21 -14.31 20.61 8.82
N GLN A 22 -13.87 19.93 9.88
CA GLN A 22 -13.04 20.54 10.94
C GLN A 22 -11.97 19.56 11.44
N THR A 23 -10.71 19.98 11.44
CA THR A 23 -9.70 19.50 12.39
C THR A 23 -8.96 20.69 13.01
N GLN A 24 -8.88 20.61 14.35
CA GLN A 24 -8.04 21.35 15.32
C GLN A 24 -8.27 22.84 15.63
N CYS A 25 -8.20 23.08 16.93
CA CYS A 25 -8.53 24.30 17.66
C CYS A 25 -7.32 25.23 17.79
N SER A 26 -7.50 26.53 17.50
CA SER A 26 -6.91 27.62 18.30
C SER A 26 -7.54 28.97 17.93
N GLY A 27 -8.27 29.56 18.89
CA GLY A 27 -8.32 31.01 19.16
C GLY A 27 -9.06 31.96 18.22
N GLY A 28 -10.32 32.29 18.57
CA GLY A 28 -10.82 33.67 18.62
C GLY A 28 -11.48 34.31 17.37
N GLY A 29 -12.78 34.63 17.47
CA GLY A 29 -13.37 35.82 16.81
C GLY A 29 -14.42 35.60 15.70
N THR A 30 -15.67 35.38 16.10
CA THR A 30 -16.96 35.76 15.44
C THR A 30 -17.08 35.85 13.91
N ALA A 31 -17.89 34.96 13.30
CA ALA A 31 -19.14 35.28 12.56
C ALA A 31 -19.87 33.98 12.15
N HIS A 32 -21.19 34.01 12.19
CA HIS A 32 -22.10 32.86 12.20
C HIS A 32 -22.14 32.01 10.92
N CYS A 33 -21.86 30.70 11.06
CA CYS A 33 -22.32 29.62 10.17
C CYS A 33 -22.59 28.35 11.00
N PRO A 34 -23.74 27.66 10.86
CA PRO A 34 -24.07 26.50 11.67
C PRO A 34 -23.27 25.26 11.25
N VAL A 35 -22.76 24.57 12.28
CA VAL A 35 -21.81 23.45 12.31
C VAL A 35 -22.48 22.12 11.95
N ALA A 36 -21.77 21.18 11.30
CA ALA A 36 -22.26 19.81 11.06
C ALA A 36 -21.52 18.77 11.91
N CYS A 37 -22.28 17.84 12.49
CA CYS A 37 -21.82 16.72 13.32
C CYS A 37 -21.76 15.41 12.50
N CYS A 38 -20.62 14.74 12.50
CA CYS A 38 -20.58 13.29 12.20
C CYS A 38 -20.87 12.52 13.49
N SER A 39 -22.00 11.83 13.54
CA SER A 39 -22.34 10.97 14.69
C SER A 39 -21.70 9.59 14.51
N PRO A 40 -20.92 9.07 15.49
CA PRO A 40 -20.55 7.66 15.51
C PRO A 40 -21.82 6.84 15.72
N THR A 41 -22.00 5.77 14.94
CA THR A 41 -23.06 4.80 15.21
C THR A 41 -22.78 4.13 16.56
N SER A 42 -23.64 4.37 17.54
CA SER A 42 -23.61 3.72 18.85
C SER A 42 -23.71 2.21 18.68
N LYS A 43 -22.70 1.46 19.14
CA LYS A 43 -22.75 -0.01 19.24
C LYS A 43 -23.92 -0.42 20.15
N ARG A 44 -25.05 -0.82 19.58
CA ARG A 44 -26.07 -1.58 20.31
C ARG A 44 -25.53 -2.99 20.57
N ARG A 45 -25.16 -3.25 21.82
CA ARG A 45 -24.74 -4.56 22.33
C ARG A 45 -25.98 -5.45 22.42
N TRP A 46 -26.12 -6.41 21.50
CA TRP A 46 -27.09 -7.50 21.64
C TRP A 46 -26.54 -8.52 22.64
N SER A 47 -27.21 -8.66 23.79
CA SER A 47 -26.97 -9.72 24.76
C SER A 47 -27.72 -10.98 24.33
N GLY A 48 -27.09 -11.79 23.47
CA GLY A 48 -27.53 -13.15 23.17
C GLY A 48 -26.91 -14.13 24.16
N ARG A 49 -27.75 -14.81 24.95
CA ARG A 49 -27.36 -15.90 25.85
C ARG A 49 -26.82 -17.06 25.03
N TYR A 50 -25.57 -17.45 25.25
CA TYR A 50 -25.02 -18.69 24.72
C TYR A 50 -25.47 -19.86 25.60
N ALA A 51 -26.22 -20.80 25.02
CA ALA A 51 -26.51 -22.09 25.62
C ALA A 51 -25.25 -22.96 25.54
N ALA A 52 -24.80 -23.47 26.69
CA ALA A 52 -23.68 -24.39 26.79
C ALA A 52 -24.05 -25.75 26.17
N MET A 53 -23.34 -26.15 25.12
CA MET A 53 -23.35 -27.53 24.63
C MET A 53 -22.20 -28.31 25.28
N ASN A 54 -22.57 -29.36 26.01
CA ASN A 54 -21.68 -30.34 26.62
C ASN A 54 -20.90 -31.11 25.54
N LEU A 55 -19.59 -30.91 25.49
CA LEU A 55 -18.67 -31.74 24.71
C LEU A 55 -18.19 -32.92 25.56
N ARG A 56 -18.60 -34.12 25.16
CA ARG A 56 -18.05 -35.40 25.63
C ARG A 56 -16.57 -35.49 25.24
N LYS A 57 -15.73 -35.86 26.21
CA LYS A 57 -14.31 -36.18 26.02
C LYS A 57 -14.15 -37.47 25.20
N PRO A 58 -13.21 -37.51 24.24
CA PRO A 58 -12.55 -38.75 23.87
C PRO A 58 -11.14 -38.79 24.46
N SER A 59 -10.86 -39.88 25.16
CA SER A 59 -9.53 -40.37 25.46
C SER A 59 -8.91 -40.99 24.21
N ALA A 60 -7.69 -40.58 23.85
CA ALA A 60 -6.63 -41.47 23.38
C ALA A 60 -5.42 -40.61 23.00
N TRP A 61 -4.28 -40.99 23.53
CA TRP A 61 -3.00 -40.39 23.23
C TRP A 61 -2.64 -40.73 21.79
N ALA A 62 -2.63 -39.72 20.91
CA ALA A 62 -2.02 -39.81 19.60
C ALA A 62 -0.84 -38.82 19.61
N THR A 63 0.37 -39.37 19.69
CA THR A 63 1.61 -38.64 19.46
C THR A 63 1.60 -38.12 18.02
N LEU A 64 1.26 -36.84 17.86
CA LEU A 64 1.35 -36.15 16.58
C LEU A 64 2.84 -35.87 16.33
N ALA A 65 3.46 -36.64 15.45
CA ALA A 65 4.76 -36.29 14.90
C ALA A 65 4.58 -34.97 14.13
N LEU A 66 5.15 -33.88 14.64
CA LEU A 66 5.25 -32.62 13.92
C LEU A 66 6.22 -32.84 12.76
N SER A 67 5.69 -33.23 11.60
CA SER A 67 6.42 -33.14 10.35
C SER A 67 6.66 -31.66 10.07
N ILE A 68 7.90 -31.21 10.26
CA ILE A 68 8.38 -29.95 9.73
C ILE A 68 8.29 -30.09 8.21
N SER A 69 7.18 -29.63 7.63
CA SER A 69 7.09 -29.48 6.18
C SER A 69 8.08 -28.40 5.79
N THR A 70 9.23 -28.79 5.26
CA THR A 70 10.06 -27.90 4.46
C THR A 70 9.19 -27.49 3.27
N TRP A 71 8.64 -26.28 3.31
CA TRP A 71 7.90 -25.74 2.18
C TRP A 71 8.83 -25.72 0.96
N PRO A 72 8.38 -26.21 -0.20
CA PRO A 72 9.21 -26.18 -1.40
C PRO A 72 9.56 -24.71 -1.69
N ALA A 73 10.83 -24.43 -1.99
CA ALA A 73 11.17 -23.17 -2.64
C ALA A 73 10.52 -23.18 -4.04
N ALA A 74 9.80 -22.12 -4.40
CA ALA A 74 9.12 -22.02 -5.69
C ALA A 74 9.64 -20.81 -6.46
N ALA A 75 10.07 -21.01 -7.71
CA ALA A 75 10.14 -19.92 -8.70
C ALA A 75 8.73 -19.76 -9.26
N ALA A 76 8.07 -18.65 -8.96
CA ALA A 76 6.75 -18.35 -9.51
C ALA A 76 6.76 -17.00 -10.21
N THR A 77 6.66 -17.04 -11.53
CA THR A 77 6.34 -15.85 -12.30
C THR A 77 4.85 -15.54 -12.16
N VAL A 78 4.51 -14.25 -12.14
CA VAL A 78 3.13 -13.76 -12.11
C VAL A 78 2.79 -13.05 -13.41
N THR A 79 1.54 -13.24 -13.82
CA THR A 79 0.97 -12.59 -15.01
C THR A 79 -0.02 -11.51 -14.60
N SER A 80 -0.27 -10.56 -15.47
CA SER A 80 -1.26 -9.50 -15.28
C SER A 80 -2.66 -10.06 -15.01
N ALA A 81 -2.99 -11.23 -15.55
CA ALA A 81 -4.24 -11.94 -15.27
C ALA A 81 -4.31 -12.43 -13.82
N THR A 82 -3.25 -13.06 -13.31
CA THR A 82 -3.16 -13.48 -11.90
C THR A 82 -3.19 -12.29 -10.94
N LEU A 83 -2.50 -11.20 -11.30
CA LEU A 83 -2.53 -9.95 -10.54
C LEU A 83 -3.94 -9.36 -10.53
N ALA A 84 -4.60 -9.24 -11.68
CA ALA A 84 -5.97 -8.75 -11.75
C ALA A 84 -6.94 -9.60 -10.90
N ALA A 85 -6.78 -10.92 -10.90
CA ALA A 85 -7.56 -11.83 -10.06
C ALA A 85 -7.30 -11.61 -8.55
N SER A 86 -6.08 -11.26 -8.14
CA SER A 86 -5.72 -11.03 -6.74
C SER A 86 -6.51 -9.88 -6.08
N THR A 87 -7.04 -8.95 -6.89
CA THR A 87 -7.89 -7.83 -6.42
C THR A 87 -9.24 -8.26 -5.85
N LEU A 88 -9.62 -9.52 -6.04
CA LEU A 88 -10.87 -10.08 -5.52
C LEU A 88 -10.74 -10.57 -4.07
N SER A 89 -9.60 -10.35 -3.40
CA SER A 89 -9.35 -10.75 -2.02
C SER A 89 -10.16 -9.89 -1.02
N PRO A 90 -11.17 -10.47 -0.34
CA PRO A 90 -12.03 -9.70 0.57
C PRO A 90 -11.29 -9.21 1.82
N ASP A 91 -10.27 -9.96 2.26
CA ASP A 91 -9.45 -9.63 3.42
C ASP A 91 -8.62 -8.36 3.19
N CYS A 92 -8.03 -8.24 1.99
CA CYS A 92 -7.28 -7.06 1.57
C CYS A 92 -8.16 -5.83 1.40
N LEU A 93 -9.34 -5.99 0.77
CA LEU A 93 -10.28 -4.91 0.54
C LEU A 93 -10.76 -4.24 1.84
N GLU A 94 -10.96 -5.01 2.92
CA GLU A 94 -11.44 -4.56 4.24
C GLU A 94 -12.59 -3.52 4.15
N TYR A 95 -13.59 -3.83 3.32
CA TYR A 95 -14.67 -2.90 3.04
C TYR A 95 -15.52 -2.60 4.28
N LYS A 96 -15.70 -1.31 4.60
CA LYS A 96 -16.48 -0.87 5.76
C LYS A 96 -17.26 0.42 5.48
N VAL A 97 -18.55 0.40 5.78
CA VAL A 97 -19.34 1.64 5.88
C VAL A 97 -19.00 2.30 7.22
N VAL A 98 -18.38 3.49 7.16
CA VAL A 98 -17.91 4.23 8.33
C VAL A 98 -18.87 5.33 8.76
N GLY A 99 -19.81 5.73 7.91
CA GLY A 99 -20.79 6.75 8.26
C GLY A 99 -21.65 7.21 7.08
N ILE A 100 -22.24 8.39 7.25
CA ILE A 100 -23.11 9.03 6.28
C ILE A 100 -22.66 10.49 6.15
N CYS A 101 -22.56 10.98 4.92
CA CYS A 101 -22.29 12.38 4.61
C CYS A 101 -23.59 13.08 4.20
N TYR A 102 -23.78 14.30 4.69
CA TYR A 102 -24.86 15.18 4.28
C TYR A 102 -24.28 16.29 3.42
N TRP A 103 -24.88 16.50 2.26
CA TRP A 103 -24.49 17.48 1.25
C TRP A 103 -25.65 18.43 1.04
N LEU A 104 -25.40 19.73 0.95
CA LEU A 104 -26.44 20.70 0.62
C LEU A 104 -26.32 21.07 -0.86
N LEU A 105 -27.27 20.64 -1.67
CA LEU A 105 -27.36 21.02 -3.08
C LEU A 105 -28.34 22.18 -3.23
N CYS A 106 -27.82 23.39 -3.42
CA CYS A 106 -28.64 24.58 -3.68
C CYS A 106 -28.73 24.87 -5.18
N THR A 107 -29.96 25.06 -5.67
CA THR A 107 -30.26 25.58 -6.99
C THR A 107 -31.02 26.92 -6.83
N PRO A 108 -31.19 27.72 -7.90
CA PRO A 108 -31.98 28.97 -7.82
C PRO A 108 -33.42 28.77 -7.33
N PHE A 109 -33.93 27.54 -7.33
CA PHE A 109 -35.29 27.19 -6.92
C PHE A 109 -35.36 26.58 -5.51
N GLY A 110 -34.24 26.51 -4.78
CA GLY A 110 -34.18 26.03 -3.39
C GLY A 110 -33.01 25.09 -3.12
N CYS A 111 -32.82 24.77 -1.83
CA CYS A 111 -31.78 23.84 -1.38
C CYS A 111 -32.37 22.49 -0.99
N LYS A 112 -31.70 21.40 -1.39
CA LYS A 112 -32.05 20.02 -1.00
C LYS A 112 -30.86 19.36 -0.33
N VAL A 113 -31.08 18.74 0.83
CA VAL A 113 -30.08 17.89 1.47
C VAL A 113 -29.99 16.58 0.68
N LYS A 114 -28.78 16.23 0.25
CA LYS A 114 -28.41 14.97 -0.35
C LYS A 114 -27.59 14.18 0.65
N THR A 115 -27.81 12.88 0.68
CA THR A 115 -27.16 11.98 1.64
C THR A 115 -26.36 10.95 0.86
N SER A 116 -25.11 10.73 1.25
CA SER A 116 -24.27 9.66 0.69
C SER A 116 -23.70 8.81 1.81
N THR A 117 -23.40 7.54 1.52
CA THR A 117 -22.67 6.69 2.46
C THR A 117 -21.19 7.06 2.45
N LYS A 118 -20.56 7.07 3.63
CA LYS A 118 -19.12 7.18 3.77
C LYS A 118 -18.55 5.78 3.95
N VAL A 119 -17.65 5.39 3.07
CA VAL A 119 -16.99 4.09 3.06
C VAL A 119 -15.51 4.26 3.36
N ARG A 120 -14.90 3.19 3.88
CA ARG A 120 -13.45 3.02 3.99
C ARG A 120 -13.15 1.60 3.54
N HIS A 121 -12.20 1.45 2.64
CA HIS A 121 -11.80 0.19 2.02
C HIS A 121 -10.41 0.40 1.43
N PHE A 122 -9.66 -0.66 1.17
CA PHE A 122 -8.36 -0.56 0.54
C PHE A 122 -8.45 -0.84 -0.96
N VAL A 123 -7.66 -0.10 -1.72
CA VAL A 123 -7.53 -0.22 -3.18
C VAL A 123 -6.15 -0.81 -3.51
N PRO A 124 -6.05 -1.76 -4.45
CA PRO A 124 -4.76 -2.24 -4.92
C PRO A 124 -4.16 -1.17 -5.84
N ASP A 125 -3.28 -0.33 -5.28
CA ASP A 125 -2.69 0.79 -6.01
C ASP A 125 -1.53 0.29 -6.88
N ALA A 126 -0.60 -0.48 -6.34
CA ALA A 126 0.60 -0.88 -7.07
C ALA A 126 0.96 -2.34 -6.85
N VAL A 127 1.69 -2.92 -7.80
CA VAL A 127 2.50 -4.12 -7.61
C VAL A 127 3.93 -3.65 -7.39
N VAL A 128 4.52 -4.11 -6.30
CA VAL A 128 5.91 -3.85 -5.94
C VAL A 128 6.68 -5.15 -6.06
N SER A 129 7.58 -5.19 -7.04
CA SER A 129 8.48 -6.32 -7.25
C SER A 129 9.82 -6.04 -6.56
N SER A 130 10.40 -7.05 -5.93
CA SER A 130 11.76 -7.02 -5.38
C SER A 130 12.50 -8.28 -5.83
N TYR A 131 13.55 -8.13 -6.61
CA TYR A 131 14.20 -9.23 -7.32
C TYR A 131 15.71 -9.03 -7.41
N SER A 132 16.45 -10.12 -7.59
CA SER A 132 17.91 -10.11 -7.52
C SER A 132 18.53 -9.44 -8.74
N ASN A 133 18.29 -9.95 -9.94
CA ASN A 133 19.01 -9.54 -11.15
C ASN A 133 18.17 -8.63 -12.05
N THR A 134 18.79 -7.63 -12.68
CA THR A 134 18.07 -6.71 -13.56
C THR A 134 17.46 -7.45 -14.75
N GLY A 135 16.19 -7.16 -15.07
CA GLY A 135 15.44 -7.85 -16.12
C GLY A 135 14.71 -9.12 -15.65
N GLU A 136 14.94 -9.58 -14.41
CA GLU A 136 14.28 -10.75 -13.82
C GLU A 136 13.11 -10.38 -12.91
N ASN A 137 12.36 -9.31 -13.25
CA ASN A 137 11.14 -8.98 -12.53
C ASN A 137 10.15 -10.17 -12.62
N PRO A 138 9.60 -10.67 -11.49
CA PRO A 138 8.69 -11.82 -11.49
C PRO A 138 7.38 -11.54 -12.24
N TRP A 139 7.03 -10.28 -12.46
CA TRP A 139 5.94 -9.88 -13.35
C TRP A 139 6.44 -9.82 -14.80
N VAL A 140 6.17 -10.90 -15.53
CA VAL A 140 6.82 -11.18 -16.82
C VAL A 140 6.48 -10.18 -17.93
N GLU A 141 5.29 -9.59 -17.92
CA GLU A 141 4.90 -8.63 -18.97
C GLU A 141 5.59 -7.27 -18.84
N VAL A 142 6.13 -6.95 -17.66
CA VAL A 142 6.81 -5.67 -17.38
C VAL A 142 8.31 -5.83 -17.12
N SER A 143 8.84 -7.05 -17.13
CA SER A 143 10.24 -7.32 -16.81
C SER A 143 11.23 -6.61 -17.73
N SER A 144 10.86 -6.39 -18.99
CA SER A 144 11.66 -5.66 -19.97
C SER A 144 11.89 -4.19 -19.60
N LEU A 145 10.99 -3.57 -18.80
CA LEU A 145 11.14 -2.20 -18.32
C LEU A 145 12.39 -2.01 -17.45
N SER A 146 12.87 -3.08 -16.83
CA SER A 146 13.97 -3.06 -15.87
C SER A 146 15.20 -3.81 -16.37
N SER A 147 15.41 -3.76 -17.69
CA SER A 147 16.58 -4.34 -18.34
C SER A 147 17.89 -3.71 -17.83
N PRO A 148 19.02 -4.43 -17.88
CA PRO A 148 20.32 -3.90 -17.50
C PRO A 148 20.68 -2.62 -18.25
N THR A 149 21.29 -1.66 -17.55
CA THR A 149 21.84 -0.41 -18.13
C THR A 149 23.32 -0.26 -17.78
N SER A 150 24.03 0.67 -18.44
CA SER A 150 25.44 0.96 -18.14
C SER A 150 25.72 1.28 -16.66
N PHE A 151 24.72 1.83 -15.98
CA PHE A 151 24.79 2.23 -14.57
C PHE A 151 24.12 1.23 -13.63
N ALA A 152 23.33 0.29 -14.17
CA ALA A 152 22.58 -0.69 -13.43
C ALA A 152 22.63 -2.07 -14.11
N GLN A 153 23.70 -2.82 -13.87
CA GLN A 153 23.99 -4.06 -14.59
C GLN A 153 23.39 -5.32 -13.94
N ASP A 154 23.43 -5.39 -12.61
CA ASP A 154 22.99 -6.57 -11.88
C ASP A 154 22.70 -6.27 -10.40
N GLY A 155 22.35 -7.29 -9.62
CA GLY A 155 22.13 -7.26 -8.17
C GLY A 155 22.55 -8.57 -7.47
N GLY A 156 21.78 -8.99 -6.48
CA GLY A 156 21.94 -10.29 -5.82
C GLY A 156 22.73 -10.28 -4.50
N ASP A 157 23.22 -11.45 -4.12
CA ASP A 157 23.84 -11.70 -2.83
C ASP A 157 25.35 -11.43 -2.85
N GLY A 158 25.88 -11.02 -1.70
CA GLY A 158 27.32 -10.86 -1.49
C GLY A 158 28.06 -12.19 -1.47
N THR A 159 29.39 -12.13 -1.55
CA THR A 159 30.25 -13.32 -1.51
C THR A 159 30.39 -13.88 -0.11
N ILE A 160 30.41 -15.21 -0.02
CA ILE A 160 30.66 -15.97 1.21
C ILE A 160 31.98 -16.74 1.10
N ASN A 161 32.63 -17.04 2.22
CA ASN A 161 33.89 -17.77 2.20
C ASN A 161 33.68 -19.28 2.17
N HIS A 162 32.55 -19.76 2.73
CA HIS A 162 32.24 -21.17 2.80
C HIS A 162 30.77 -21.43 2.41
N ASN A 163 30.50 -22.54 1.71
CA ASN A 163 29.16 -22.89 1.19
C ASN A 163 28.08 -23.14 2.26
N ASN A 164 28.43 -23.13 3.54
CA ASN A 164 27.50 -23.31 4.66
C ASN A 164 27.26 -21.99 5.42
N GLU A 165 27.77 -20.87 4.90
CA GLU A 165 27.52 -19.53 5.42
C GLU A 165 26.35 -18.90 4.67
N ASP A 166 25.48 -18.22 5.40
CA ASP A 166 24.43 -17.40 4.80
C ASP A 166 25.02 -16.08 4.31
N SER A 167 24.68 -15.68 3.08
CA SER A 167 25.03 -14.35 2.58
C SER A 167 24.15 -13.30 3.26
N LEU A 168 24.73 -12.55 4.19
CA LEU A 168 24.02 -11.51 4.92
C LEU A 168 23.83 -10.25 4.07
N ALA A 169 24.80 -9.90 3.24
CA ALA A 169 24.74 -8.70 2.41
C ALA A 169 23.96 -9.01 1.14
N LYS A 170 22.76 -8.45 1.02
CA LYS A 170 21.87 -8.66 -0.12
C LYS A 170 21.61 -7.36 -0.84
N PHE A 171 21.52 -7.42 -2.17
CA PHE A 171 21.05 -6.34 -3.01
C PHE A 171 19.84 -6.80 -3.82
N LYS A 172 18.74 -6.04 -3.76
CA LYS A 172 17.58 -6.26 -4.62
C LYS A 172 17.27 -5.03 -5.45
N ASN A 173 16.97 -5.27 -6.72
CA ASN A 173 16.27 -4.31 -7.57
C ASN A 173 14.80 -4.28 -7.13
N ALA A 174 14.17 -3.11 -7.26
CA ALA A 174 12.75 -2.97 -7.00
C ALA A 174 12.06 -2.10 -8.03
N ASP A 175 10.83 -2.49 -8.35
CA ASP A 175 9.96 -1.76 -9.27
C ASP A 175 8.60 -1.56 -8.63
N VAL A 176 8.06 -0.35 -8.74
CA VAL A 176 6.67 -0.04 -8.36
C VAL A 176 5.92 0.28 -9.63
N ILE A 177 4.96 -0.57 -9.98
CA ILE A 177 4.14 -0.41 -11.19
C ILE A 177 2.67 -0.44 -10.80
N GLY A 178 1.87 0.45 -11.38
CA GLY A 178 0.44 0.54 -11.09
C GLY A 178 -0.28 -0.77 -11.35
N HIS A 179 -1.10 -1.19 -10.37
CA HIS A 179 -1.70 -2.52 -10.36
C HIS A 179 -2.65 -2.71 -11.56
N PRO A 180 -2.52 -3.79 -12.36
CA PRO A 180 -3.32 -3.97 -13.58
C PRO A 180 -4.82 -4.12 -13.28
N GLY A 181 -5.13 -4.75 -12.13
CA GLY A 181 -6.48 -4.85 -11.59
C GLY A 181 -7.05 -3.54 -11.03
N GLY A 182 -6.25 -2.48 -10.88
CA GLY A 182 -6.69 -1.21 -10.29
C GLY A 182 -7.79 -0.53 -11.11
N ALA A 183 -7.75 -0.63 -12.45
CA ALA A 183 -8.81 -0.10 -13.31
C ALA A 183 -10.08 -0.97 -13.30
N THR A 184 -9.95 -2.29 -13.24
CA THR A 184 -11.11 -3.19 -13.12
C THR A 184 -11.79 -3.01 -11.77
N PHE A 185 -11.00 -2.90 -10.70
CA PHE A 185 -11.47 -2.54 -9.37
C PHE A 185 -12.15 -1.17 -9.38
N SER A 186 -11.50 -0.14 -9.95
CA SER A 186 -12.07 1.21 -10.04
C SER A 186 -13.34 1.27 -10.89
N ARG A 187 -13.45 0.46 -11.96
CA ARG A 187 -14.68 0.34 -12.77
C ARG A 187 -15.80 -0.32 -11.98
N PHE A 188 -15.53 -1.45 -11.31
CA PHE A 188 -16.49 -2.09 -10.41
C PHE A 188 -16.92 -1.15 -9.26
N ALA A 189 -15.97 -0.42 -8.70
CA ALA A 189 -16.18 0.59 -7.67
C ALA A 189 -17.07 1.75 -8.15
N SER A 190 -16.79 2.28 -9.35
CA SER A 190 -17.55 3.37 -9.96
C SER A 190 -18.97 2.93 -10.36
N ALA A 191 -19.14 1.68 -10.80
CA ALA A 191 -20.44 1.12 -11.18
C ALA A 191 -21.33 0.80 -9.97
N SER A 192 -20.74 0.39 -8.85
CA SER A 192 -21.47 0.17 -7.60
C SER A 192 -21.78 1.48 -6.87
N GLY A 193 -21.03 2.56 -7.13
CA GLY A 193 -21.18 3.86 -6.44
C GLY A 193 -20.75 3.82 -4.96
N TYR A 194 -20.13 2.72 -4.54
CA TYR A 194 -19.82 2.45 -3.14
C TYR A 194 -18.33 2.22 -2.89
N ALA A 195 -17.44 2.41 -3.86
CA ALA A 195 -16.01 2.36 -3.63
C ALA A 195 -15.27 3.56 -4.24
N CYS A 196 -14.14 3.87 -3.64
CA CYS A 196 -13.29 5.00 -3.97
C CYS A 196 -12.29 4.62 -5.07
N PRO A 197 -11.95 5.54 -5.97
CA PRO A 197 -10.90 5.30 -6.96
C PRO A 197 -9.53 5.23 -6.27
N GLY A 198 -8.64 4.39 -6.82
CA GLY A 198 -7.23 4.35 -6.44
C GLY A 198 -6.46 5.56 -6.94
N ALA A 199 -5.26 5.76 -6.41
CA ALA A 199 -4.35 6.81 -6.86
C ALA A 199 -3.54 6.38 -8.10
N ALA A 200 -3.46 5.08 -8.36
CA ALA A 200 -2.61 4.52 -9.40
C ALA A 200 -3.27 4.45 -10.78
N THR A 201 -2.48 4.70 -11.81
CA THR A 201 -2.78 4.34 -13.20
C THR A 201 -2.22 2.94 -13.49
N PRO A 202 -3.04 2.00 -14.01
CA PRO A 202 -2.58 0.65 -14.32
C PRO A 202 -1.39 0.64 -15.29
N TYR A 203 -0.43 -0.26 -15.06
CA TYR A 203 0.80 -0.42 -15.84
C TYR A 203 1.75 0.80 -15.85
N MET A 204 1.43 1.87 -15.13
CA MET A 204 2.31 3.03 -15.03
C MET A 204 3.51 2.70 -14.11
N PRO A 205 4.76 2.82 -14.58
CA PRO A 205 5.92 2.68 -13.71
C PRO A 205 6.08 3.94 -12.85
N TYR A 206 5.97 3.78 -11.53
CA TYR A 206 6.18 4.85 -10.55
C TYR A 206 7.63 4.89 -10.06
N LEU A 207 8.29 3.75 -9.98
CA LEU A 207 9.70 3.65 -9.65
C LEU A 207 10.29 2.44 -10.37
N LEU A 208 11.45 2.62 -11.01
CA LEU A 208 12.26 1.56 -11.57
C LEU A 208 13.67 1.75 -11.01
N SER A 209 14.09 0.83 -10.14
CA SER A 209 15.40 0.92 -9.47
C SER A 209 16.60 0.99 -10.43
N THR A 210 16.45 0.47 -11.65
CA THR A 210 17.47 0.53 -12.70
C THR A 210 17.71 1.94 -13.23
N LEU A 211 16.71 2.82 -13.16
CA LEU A 211 16.80 4.23 -13.55
C LEU A 211 17.19 5.15 -12.39
N ASP A 212 17.01 4.69 -11.15
CA ASP A 212 17.32 5.42 -9.93
C ASP A 212 18.72 5.10 -9.38
N THR A 213 19.75 5.18 -10.23
CA THR A 213 21.09 4.68 -9.87
C THR A 213 21.67 5.33 -8.61
N VAL A 214 21.60 6.65 -8.48
CA VAL A 214 22.30 7.37 -7.41
C VAL A 214 21.71 7.05 -6.04
N ALA A 215 20.39 7.16 -5.90
CA ALA A 215 19.73 6.92 -4.63
C ALA A 215 19.56 5.42 -4.34
N TRP A 216 19.14 4.63 -5.35
CA TRP A 216 18.89 3.21 -5.15
C TRP A 216 20.16 2.36 -5.06
N ARG A 217 21.12 2.56 -5.96
CA ARG A 217 22.35 1.75 -5.99
C ARG A 217 23.45 2.28 -5.08
N HIS A 218 23.57 3.59 -4.92
CA HIS A 218 24.65 4.15 -4.09
C HIS A 218 24.18 4.64 -2.73
N ALA A 219 22.88 4.59 -2.42
CA ALA A 219 22.32 5.08 -1.17
C ALA A 219 22.65 6.58 -0.91
N VAL A 220 22.81 7.39 -1.96
CA VAL A 220 23.11 8.82 -1.86
C VAL A 220 21.92 9.64 -2.35
N PRO A 221 21.41 10.62 -1.57
CA PRO A 221 21.85 11.05 -0.25
C PRO A 221 21.22 10.26 0.91
N GLU A 222 20.54 9.15 0.62
CA GLU A 222 19.74 8.41 1.62
C GLU A 222 20.51 8.03 2.90
N SER A 223 21.81 7.76 2.77
CA SER A 223 22.72 7.38 3.85
C SER A 223 23.01 8.48 4.88
N VAL A 224 22.76 9.76 4.55
CA VAL A 224 22.99 10.88 5.47
C VAL A 224 21.72 11.36 6.16
N TYR A 225 20.57 10.75 5.90
CA TYR A 225 19.36 11.05 6.66
C TYR A 225 19.53 10.61 8.12
N PRO A 226 18.97 11.36 9.09
CA PRO A 226 19.00 10.98 10.50
C PRO A 226 18.47 9.56 10.76
N GLU A 227 17.46 9.13 10.00
CA GLU A 227 16.87 7.81 10.05
C GLU A 227 17.85 6.69 9.64
N ALA A 228 18.82 6.98 8.77
CA ALA A 228 19.88 6.03 8.40
C ALA A 228 21.00 5.95 9.45
N LEU A 229 21.23 7.05 10.19
CA LEU A 229 22.35 7.18 11.12
C LEU A 229 22.01 6.82 12.56
N ILE A 230 20.72 6.83 12.93
CA ILE A 230 20.25 6.58 14.29
C ILE A 230 19.54 5.22 14.32
N PRO A 231 20.14 4.18 14.93
CA PRO A 231 19.52 2.87 15.04
C PRO A 231 18.15 2.92 15.72
N GLY A 232 17.20 2.10 15.26
CA GLY A 232 15.86 2.03 15.84
C GLY A 232 14.90 3.09 15.32
N ARG A 233 15.30 3.91 14.34
CA ARG A 233 14.42 4.81 13.60
C ARG A 233 14.02 4.16 12.28
N ARG A 234 12.73 4.24 11.95
CA ARG A 234 12.17 3.75 10.68
C ARG A 234 12.64 2.32 10.36
N GLU A 235 12.26 1.38 11.22
CA GLU A 235 12.64 -0.03 11.17
C GLU A 235 11.42 -0.88 10.82
N VAL A 236 11.60 -1.88 9.96
CA VAL A 236 10.60 -2.93 9.76
C VAL A 236 10.79 -3.96 10.85
N GLY A 237 9.94 -3.88 11.87
CA GLY A 237 9.97 -4.71 13.07
C GLY A 237 10.73 -4.05 14.21
N GLY A 238 11.04 -4.82 15.24
CA GLY A 238 11.68 -4.27 16.44
C GLY A 238 12.66 -5.23 17.09
N LEU A 239 13.77 -4.66 17.59
CA LEU A 239 14.77 -5.42 18.33
C LEU A 239 14.18 -6.06 19.60
N PHE A 240 13.35 -5.31 20.34
CA PHE A 240 12.74 -5.78 21.59
C PHE A 240 11.56 -6.74 21.38
N SER A 241 10.93 -6.72 20.20
CA SER A 241 9.88 -7.67 19.81
C SER A 241 10.44 -8.95 19.20
N GLY A 242 11.73 -8.99 18.86
CA GLY A 242 12.39 -10.17 18.29
C GLY A 242 12.03 -10.44 16.83
N ASP A 243 11.43 -9.47 16.14
CA ASP A 243 10.91 -9.58 14.76
C ASP A 243 11.56 -8.56 13.81
N MET A 244 12.83 -8.21 14.07
CA MET A 244 13.60 -7.25 13.28
C MET A 244 13.89 -7.78 11.86
N TRP A 245 13.31 -7.17 10.82
CA TRP A 245 13.52 -7.55 9.43
C TRP A 245 14.61 -6.71 8.77
N GLY A 246 14.56 -5.39 8.95
CA GLY A 246 15.64 -4.47 8.56
C GLY A 246 15.20 -3.01 8.55
N SER A 247 16.13 -2.11 8.27
CA SER A 247 15.88 -0.67 8.26
C SER A 247 15.23 -0.20 6.97
N VAL A 248 14.38 0.82 7.07
CA VAL A 248 13.84 1.52 5.88
C VAL A 248 14.91 2.45 5.30
N TYR A 249 15.73 3.09 6.13
CA TYR A 249 16.79 3.99 5.67
C TYR A 249 18.17 3.32 5.75
N PRO A 250 19.08 3.58 4.79
CA PRO A 250 18.84 4.32 3.54
C PRO A 250 17.89 3.55 2.61
N ARG A 251 17.00 4.26 1.89
CA ARG A 251 16.06 3.64 0.93
C ARG A 251 16.76 3.23 -0.35
N SER A 252 17.67 2.27 -0.22
CA SER A 252 18.50 1.70 -1.28
C SER A 252 18.18 0.21 -1.48
N GLY A 253 18.78 -0.40 -2.50
CA GLY A 253 18.67 -1.84 -2.75
C GLY A 253 19.44 -2.71 -1.76
N PHE A 254 20.37 -2.15 -0.97
CA PHE A 254 21.25 -2.90 -0.06
C PHE A 254 20.62 -3.15 1.31
N ILE A 255 20.69 -4.38 1.80
CA ILE A 255 20.23 -4.76 3.13
C ILE A 255 21.08 -5.89 3.72
N HIS A 256 21.27 -5.85 5.04
CA HIS A 256 21.89 -6.95 5.78
C HIS A 256 20.81 -7.83 6.41
N GLN A 257 20.51 -8.96 5.79
CA GLN A 257 19.52 -9.90 6.28
C GLN A 257 19.79 -11.31 5.74
N ALA A 258 19.79 -12.32 6.62
CA ALA A 258 20.02 -13.71 6.22
C ALA A 258 18.83 -14.28 5.43
N ASP A 259 17.62 -13.92 5.86
CA ASP A 259 16.37 -14.38 5.25
C ASP A 259 16.04 -13.55 3.99
N ASP A 260 15.96 -14.21 2.84
CA ASP A 260 15.79 -13.54 1.55
C ASP A 260 14.39 -12.94 1.37
N TYR A 261 13.35 -13.61 1.89
CA TYR A 261 11.99 -13.06 1.92
C TYR A 261 11.93 -11.78 2.76
N LYS A 262 12.54 -11.77 3.96
CA LYS A 262 12.57 -10.55 4.80
C LYS A 262 13.35 -9.43 4.13
N ALA A 263 14.48 -9.75 3.51
CA ALA A 263 15.26 -8.80 2.73
C ALA A 263 14.40 -8.16 1.65
N ALA A 264 13.78 -8.96 0.79
CA ALA A 264 12.95 -8.50 -0.31
C ALA A 264 11.72 -7.71 0.16
N ALA A 265 11.10 -8.11 1.28
CA ALA A 265 9.96 -7.39 1.85
C ALA A 265 10.34 -5.99 2.35
N VAL A 266 11.49 -5.84 3.00
CA VAL A 266 12.00 -4.51 3.40
C VAL A 266 12.33 -3.67 2.18
N ILE A 267 12.91 -4.26 1.14
CA ILE A 267 13.20 -3.54 -0.10
C ILE A 267 11.89 -3.08 -0.79
N ALA A 268 10.85 -3.92 -0.82
CA ALA A 268 9.52 -3.53 -1.29
C ALA A 268 8.92 -2.39 -0.44
N GLN A 269 9.09 -2.45 0.88
CA GLN A 269 8.68 -1.38 1.79
C GLN A 269 9.39 -0.06 1.50
N ARG A 270 10.69 -0.08 1.21
CA ARG A 270 11.48 1.11 0.82
C ARG A 270 10.95 1.71 -0.47
N ALA A 271 10.74 0.90 -1.51
CA ALA A 271 10.19 1.36 -2.78
C ALA A 271 8.79 1.97 -2.61
N GLY A 272 7.93 1.34 -1.82
CA GLY A 272 6.61 1.85 -1.45
C GLY A 272 6.65 3.17 -0.65
N ASP A 273 7.59 3.33 0.27
CA ASP A 273 7.78 4.58 1.03
C ASP A 273 8.23 5.73 0.12
N VAL A 274 9.12 5.48 -0.85
CA VAL A 274 9.56 6.50 -1.82
C VAL A 274 8.39 7.02 -2.66
N VAL A 275 7.65 6.12 -3.31
CA VAL A 275 6.57 6.51 -4.25
C VAL A 275 5.37 7.14 -3.56
N THR A 276 5.10 6.80 -2.30
CA THR A 276 3.96 7.38 -1.55
C THR A 276 4.29 8.73 -0.90
N ARG A 277 5.50 9.26 -1.10
CA ARG A 277 5.93 10.58 -0.63
C ARG A 277 6.19 11.52 -1.80
N ILE A 278 6.21 12.82 -1.51
CA ILE A 278 6.53 13.87 -2.49
C ILE A 278 7.92 14.43 -2.19
N GLY A 279 8.66 14.83 -3.21
CA GLY A 279 9.95 15.52 -3.07
C GLY A 279 11.08 14.63 -2.53
N GLN A 280 11.01 13.32 -2.76
CA GLN A 280 12.11 12.43 -2.40
C GLN A 280 13.26 12.56 -3.40
N VAL A 281 14.50 12.35 -2.95
CA VAL A 281 15.69 12.46 -3.80
C VAL A 281 15.92 11.14 -4.54
N HIS A 282 14.95 10.78 -5.38
CA HIS A 282 14.90 9.56 -6.18
C HIS A 282 14.39 9.90 -7.59
N VAL A 283 14.66 9.03 -8.57
CA VAL A 283 14.03 9.08 -9.90
C VAL A 283 12.72 8.30 -9.85
N TYR A 284 11.60 8.99 -9.60
CA TYR A 284 10.30 8.38 -9.41
C TYR A 284 9.14 9.32 -9.78
N LEU A 285 7.93 8.75 -9.87
CA LEU A 285 6.67 9.47 -9.94
C LEU A 285 5.89 9.30 -8.63
N PRO A 286 5.31 10.38 -8.07
CA PRO A 286 4.56 10.28 -6.82
C PRO A 286 3.22 9.58 -7.03
N LEU A 287 3.02 8.48 -6.30
CA LEU A 287 1.77 7.72 -6.21
C LEU A 287 0.89 8.32 -5.10
N ARG A 288 0.42 9.56 -5.32
CA ARG A 288 -0.52 10.24 -4.41
C ARG A 288 -1.63 10.91 -5.17
N ALA A 289 -2.86 10.69 -4.71
CA ALA A 289 -4.02 11.46 -5.17
C ALA A 289 -4.24 12.70 -4.29
N LEU A 290 -4.87 13.73 -4.87
CA LEU A 290 -5.23 14.95 -4.15
C LEU A 290 -6.57 14.77 -3.43
N PRO A 291 -6.71 15.26 -2.19
CA PRO A 291 -7.98 15.24 -1.49
C PRO A 291 -9.01 16.12 -2.21
N MET A 292 -10.23 15.63 -2.31
CA MET A 292 -11.35 16.33 -2.93
C MET A 292 -12.59 16.17 -2.04
N PRO A 293 -13.62 17.02 -2.20
CA PRO A 293 -14.91 16.84 -1.54
C PRO A 293 -15.41 15.39 -1.61
N GLY A 294 -15.45 14.69 -0.47
CA GLY A 294 -15.94 13.30 -0.37
C GLY A 294 -14.90 12.22 -0.68
N TYR A 295 -13.66 12.60 -0.98
CA TYR A 295 -12.55 11.69 -1.26
C TYR A 295 -11.34 12.02 -0.37
N TRP A 296 -10.96 11.06 0.48
CA TRP A 296 -9.82 11.15 1.38
C TRP A 296 -8.78 10.12 0.95
N PRO A 297 -7.77 10.50 0.17
CA PRO A 297 -6.76 9.57 -0.32
C PRO A 297 -5.83 9.13 0.80
N ALA A 298 -5.21 7.97 0.61
CA ALA A 298 -4.16 7.49 1.48
C ALA A 298 -3.01 8.51 1.62
N GLY A 299 -2.43 8.56 2.83
CA GLY A 299 -1.27 9.40 3.14
C GLY A 299 0.03 8.80 2.63
N GLU A 300 1.10 8.93 3.42
CA GLU A 300 2.38 8.28 3.17
C GLU A 300 2.33 6.83 3.66
N LEU A 301 3.14 5.92 3.11
CA LEU A 301 3.29 4.57 3.65
C LEU A 301 4.21 4.58 4.87
N ILE A 302 3.76 3.97 5.96
CA ILE A 302 4.55 3.77 7.17
C ILE A 302 4.55 2.28 7.51
N GLU A 303 5.75 1.75 7.72
CA GLU A 303 6.00 0.38 8.14
C GLU A 303 5.25 0.03 9.44
N GLY A 304 4.74 -1.20 9.55
CA GLY A 304 3.94 -1.65 10.70
C GLY A 304 2.56 -0.98 10.88
N VAL A 305 2.21 0.05 10.10
CA VAL A 305 0.94 0.80 10.27
C VAL A 305 -0.07 0.44 9.18
N ALA A 306 -0.97 -0.48 9.50
CA ALA A 306 -2.01 -0.97 8.57
C ALA A 306 -2.97 0.13 8.08
N ALA A 307 -3.10 1.23 8.82
CA ALA A 307 -3.90 2.39 8.42
C ALA A 307 -3.25 3.21 7.31
N THR A 308 -2.01 2.93 6.93
CA THR A 308 -1.35 3.58 5.80
C THR A 308 -1.35 2.69 4.58
N GLY A 309 -1.04 1.40 4.72
CA GLY A 309 -1.15 0.43 3.64
C GLY A 309 -0.90 -0.99 4.13
N LYS A 310 -1.17 -1.95 3.27
CA LYS A 310 -0.95 -3.38 3.50
C LYS A 310 -0.35 -4.04 2.27
N TRP A 311 0.21 -5.21 2.47
CA TRP A 311 0.90 -6.00 1.47
C TRP A 311 0.20 -7.33 1.30
N GLN A 312 -0.12 -7.67 0.05
CA GLN A 312 -0.56 -8.99 -0.36
C GLN A 312 0.59 -9.69 -1.06
N GLU A 313 0.97 -10.90 -0.61
CA GLU A 313 1.97 -11.71 -1.32
C GLU A 313 1.42 -12.21 -2.66
N LEU A 314 2.20 -12.02 -3.73
CA LEU A 314 1.86 -12.48 -5.08
C LEU A 314 2.80 -13.60 -5.53
N THR A 315 4.10 -13.41 -5.27
CA THR A 315 5.20 -14.35 -5.59
C THR A 315 6.05 -14.52 -4.33
N PRO A 316 6.53 -15.74 -4.00
CA PRO A 316 6.47 -16.99 -4.78
C PRO A 316 5.16 -17.79 -4.68
N ALA A 317 4.27 -17.42 -3.76
CA ALA A 317 2.93 -17.98 -3.70
C ALA A 317 1.90 -16.88 -3.48
N LEU A 318 0.81 -16.94 -4.24
CA LEU A 318 -0.29 -15.99 -4.12
C LEU A 318 -1.01 -16.20 -2.78
N SER A 319 -1.02 -15.17 -1.94
CA SER A 319 -1.79 -15.15 -0.70
C SER A 319 -3.13 -14.45 -0.90
N PRO A 320 -4.25 -15.02 -0.40
CA PRO A 320 -5.55 -14.35 -0.40
C PRO A 320 -5.70 -13.31 0.72
N SER A 321 -4.69 -13.15 1.57
CA SER A 321 -4.72 -12.28 2.76
C SER A 321 -3.71 -11.14 2.66
N CYS A 322 -3.96 -10.08 3.41
CA CYS A 322 -3.08 -8.91 3.46
C CYS A 322 -2.52 -8.68 4.86
N ALA A 323 -1.24 -8.37 4.94
CA ALA A 323 -0.56 -8.06 6.19
C ALA A 323 0.29 -6.80 6.07
N VAL A 324 0.70 -6.24 7.21
CA VAL A 324 1.80 -5.27 7.25
C VAL A 324 3.12 -6.00 7.43
N PHE A 325 4.24 -5.34 7.16
CA PHE A 325 5.53 -5.84 7.58
C PHE A 325 5.91 -5.24 8.95
N PRO A 326 6.49 -6.03 9.88
CA PRO A 326 6.69 -7.48 9.79
C PRO A 326 5.39 -8.26 9.99
N ASN A 327 5.35 -9.52 9.55
CA ASN A 327 4.26 -10.45 9.81
C ASN A 327 4.76 -11.86 10.19
N PHE A 328 3.87 -12.71 10.69
CA PHE A 328 4.16 -14.11 11.04
C PHE A 328 3.72 -15.10 9.96
N GLY A 329 3.64 -14.65 8.71
CA GLY A 329 3.32 -15.50 7.58
C GLY A 329 4.39 -16.57 7.33
N PRO A 330 4.12 -17.53 6.43
CA PRO A 330 5.04 -18.62 6.13
C PRO A 330 6.39 -18.17 5.54
N GLY A 331 6.47 -16.95 4.97
CA GLY A 331 7.73 -16.39 4.46
C GLY A 331 8.39 -17.30 3.42
N MET A 332 7.60 -17.78 2.47
CA MET A 332 8.04 -18.75 1.46
C MET A 332 9.20 -18.18 0.64
N GLN A 333 10.31 -18.93 0.56
CA GLN A 333 11.51 -18.49 -0.14
C GLN A 333 11.37 -18.74 -1.64
N ALA A 334 11.71 -17.74 -2.44
CA ALA A 334 11.78 -17.84 -3.90
C ALA A 334 13.13 -18.43 -4.32
N THR A 335 13.14 -19.41 -5.23
CA THR A 335 14.40 -20.05 -5.68
C THR A 335 15.29 -19.13 -6.50
N ASP A 336 14.69 -18.15 -7.19
CA ASP A 336 15.34 -17.12 -7.99
C ASP A 336 15.56 -15.81 -7.20
N GLY A 337 15.10 -15.77 -5.94
CA GLY A 337 15.15 -14.58 -5.10
C GLY A 337 14.25 -13.44 -5.58
N SER A 338 13.25 -13.75 -6.41
CA SER A 338 12.29 -12.79 -6.96
C SER A 338 10.97 -12.86 -6.21
N TYR A 339 10.50 -11.71 -5.73
CA TYR A 339 9.26 -11.58 -4.96
C TYR A 339 8.42 -10.44 -5.49
N ALA A 340 7.12 -10.51 -5.28
CA ALA A 340 6.20 -9.43 -5.60
C ALA A 340 5.07 -9.35 -4.59
N TRP A 341 4.68 -8.12 -4.27
CA TRP A 341 3.54 -7.83 -3.41
C TRP A 341 2.60 -6.81 -4.04
N ALA A 342 1.30 -6.97 -3.85
CA ALA A 342 0.36 -5.89 -4.14
C ALA A 342 0.28 -4.96 -2.92
N LEU A 343 0.46 -3.66 -3.17
CA LEU A 343 0.30 -2.59 -2.19
C LEU A 343 -1.15 -2.12 -2.18
N TRP A 344 -1.82 -2.39 -1.07
CA TRP A 344 -3.19 -1.99 -0.79
C TRP A 344 -3.23 -0.72 0.06
N ARG A 345 -3.95 0.30 -0.39
CA ARG A 345 -3.99 1.65 0.21
C ARG A 345 -5.43 2.07 0.58
N PRO A 346 -5.67 2.66 1.76
CA PRO A 346 -7.01 2.93 2.30
C PRO A 346 -7.74 4.17 1.74
#